data_AF-A0A538S3I7-F1
#
_entry.id   AF-A0A538S3I7-F1
#
_cell.length_a   1.000
_cell.length_b   1.000
_cell.length_c   1.000
_cell.angle_alpha   90.00
_cell.angle_beta   90.00
_cell.angle_gamma   90.00
#
_symmetry.space_group_name_H-M   'P 1'
#
loop_
_entity.id
_entity.type
_entity.pdbx_description
1 polymer ?
#
loop_
_entity_poly.entity_id
_entity_poly.type
_entity_poly.pdbx_seq_one_letter_code
_entity_poly.pdbx_strand_id
1 'polypeptide(L)'
;MLRTCCLCACLALHVCAGFAPAQYGDISDLAVAKPEDKVDVKSTPPPEGAIVLFDGKSLDNWTKLDGKGKPGFKLLDSGVMEAHGDNIISKQEFDGNFKLHVEFRVPYMPRAKGQARGNSGVYVQGRYEVQVLDSYGLKSKDNDCGAIYEVAAPLVNACKAPTVWQSYDIEFRSPKCEDGKQVEEPVITVYQNDVKIHDNVKITKKNTRAGRGGDPCKSGPIMLQYHGDPVQFRNIWLLPIK
;
A
#
# COMPACT_ATOMS: atom_id res chain seq x y z
N MET A 1 -74.97 -8.39 6.32
CA MET A 1 -73.63 -8.85 6.75
C MET A 1 -72.68 -8.66 5.58
N LEU A 2 -71.79 -7.66 5.63
CA LEU A 2 -70.54 -7.67 4.84
C LEU A 2 -69.60 -6.64 5.47
N ARG A 3 -68.58 -7.11 6.18
CA ARG A 3 -67.49 -6.28 6.70
C ARG A 3 -66.42 -6.18 5.61
N THR A 4 -66.21 -4.99 5.08
CA THR A 4 -65.08 -4.72 4.18
C THR A 4 -63.81 -4.56 5.02
N CYS A 5 -62.90 -5.51 4.88
CA CYS A 5 -61.61 -5.53 5.56
C CYS A 5 -60.64 -4.61 4.80
N CYS A 6 -60.20 -3.52 5.44
CA CYS A 6 -59.20 -2.61 4.87
C CYS A 6 -57.80 -3.22 5.12
N LEU A 7 -57.19 -3.81 4.09
CA LEU A 7 -55.80 -4.25 4.15
C LEU A 7 -54.88 -3.03 3.98
N CYS A 8 -54.24 -2.61 5.07
CA CYS A 8 -53.16 -1.64 5.03
C CYS A 8 -51.88 -2.35 4.57
N ALA A 9 -51.48 -2.15 3.31
CA ALA A 9 -50.22 -2.65 2.79
C ALA A 9 -49.08 -1.72 3.25
N CYS A 10 -48.39 -2.09 4.33
CA CYS A 10 -47.12 -1.47 4.70
C CYS A 10 -46.06 -1.81 3.65
N LEU A 11 -45.71 -0.85 2.80
CA LEU A 11 -44.60 -0.93 1.88
C LEU A 11 -43.28 -0.85 2.68
N ALA A 12 -42.68 -2.00 2.97
CA ALA A 12 -41.35 -2.05 3.58
C ALA A 12 -40.30 -1.62 2.54
N LEU A 13 -39.92 -0.34 2.55
CA LEU A 13 -38.72 0.15 1.87
C LEU A 13 -37.50 -0.55 2.47
N HIS A 14 -37.05 -1.61 1.83
CA HIS A 14 -35.71 -2.16 2.05
C HIS A 14 -34.71 -1.22 1.39
N VAL A 15 -34.18 -0.27 2.16
CA VAL A 15 -32.97 0.46 1.76
C VAL A 15 -31.81 -0.50 1.91
N CYS A 16 -31.56 -1.31 0.87
CA CYS A 16 -30.26 -1.95 0.70
C CYS A 16 -29.23 -0.84 0.51
N ALA A 17 -28.57 -0.43 1.59
CA ALA A 17 -27.39 0.43 1.53
C ALA A 17 -26.25 -0.37 0.88
N GLY A 18 -26.30 -0.55 -0.44
CA GLY A 18 -25.20 -1.16 -1.19
C GLY A 18 -23.96 -0.29 -1.01
N PHE A 19 -22.83 -0.86 -0.64
CA PHE A 19 -21.57 -0.14 -0.71
C PHE A 19 -21.33 0.22 -2.18
N ALA A 20 -21.03 1.50 -2.47
CA ALA A 20 -20.58 1.85 -3.81
C ALA A 20 -19.28 1.08 -4.06
N PRO A 21 -19.16 0.36 -5.19
CA PRO A 21 -17.97 -0.44 -5.46
C PRO A 21 -16.73 0.44 -5.60
N ALA A 22 -15.57 -0.10 -5.24
CA ALA A 22 -14.27 0.51 -5.51
C ALA A 22 -14.15 0.79 -7.02
N GLN A 23 -13.65 1.98 -7.39
CA GLN A 23 -13.59 2.41 -8.78
C GLN A 23 -12.40 3.32 -9.07
N TYR A 24 -12.03 3.41 -10.35
CA TYR A 24 -10.93 4.22 -10.88
C TYR A 24 -11.37 5.27 -11.93
N GLY A 25 -12.69 5.48 -12.05
CA GLY A 25 -13.33 6.45 -12.93
C GLY A 25 -13.58 7.79 -12.26
N ASP A 26 -14.83 8.26 -12.29
CA ASP A 26 -15.20 9.62 -11.91
C ASP A 26 -15.07 9.89 -10.40
N ILE A 27 -14.35 10.95 -10.03
CA ILE A 27 -14.19 11.44 -8.66
C ILE A 27 -14.73 12.87 -8.51
N SER A 28 -15.66 13.29 -9.36
CA SER A 28 -16.19 14.65 -9.41
C SER A 28 -16.89 15.11 -8.13
N ASP A 29 -17.40 14.17 -7.33
CA ASP A 29 -18.01 14.41 -6.02
C ASP A 29 -16.99 14.54 -4.87
N LEU A 30 -15.72 14.24 -5.12
CA LEU A 30 -14.65 14.49 -4.17
C LEU A 30 -14.25 15.97 -4.18
N ALA A 31 -14.36 16.63 -3.03
CA ALA A 31 -13.75 17.92 -2.80
C ALA A 31 -12.22 17.78 -2.78
N VAL A 32 -11.58 18.30 -3.83
CA VAL A 32 -10.12 18.29 -3.96
C VAL A 32 -9.54 19.59 -3.42
N ALA A 33 -8.55 19.48 -2.53
CA ALA A 33 -7.93 20.61 -1.86
C ALA A 33 -7.10 21.47 -2.81
N LYS A 34 -6.35 20.84 -3.73
CA LYS A 34 -5.50 21.54 -4.71
C LYS A 34 -5.55 20.89 -6.09
N PRO A 35 -5.53 21.65 -7.21
CA PRO A 35 -5.57 21.08 -8.55
C PRO A 35 -4.48 20.02 -8.83
N GLU A 36 -3.27 20.22 -8.30
CA GLU A 36 -2.14 19.29 -8.43
C GLU A 36 -2.36 17.93 -7.76
N ASP A 37 -3.33 17.82 -6.85
CA ASP A 37 -3.68 16.55 -6.20
C ASP A 37 -4.44 15.61 -7.15
N LYS A 38 -4.91 16.11 -8.30
CA LYS A 38 -5.49 15.32 -9.41
C LYS A 38 -4.47 14.90 -10.47
N VAL A 39 -3.22 15.32 -10.32
CA VAL A 39 -2.17 15.08 -11.31
C VAL A 39 -1.31 13.92 -10.83
N ASP A 40 -1.20 12.89 -11.67
CA ASP A 40 -0.31 11.75 -11.46
C ASP A 40 1.11 12.23 -11.16
N VAL A 41 1.77 11.58 -10.20
CA VAL A 41 3.21 11.74 -10.05
C VAL A 41 3.90 11.34 -11.36
N LYS A 42 4.94 12.10 -11.73
CA LYS A 42 5.79 11.72 -12.86
C LYS A 42 6.50 10.42 -12.51
N SER A 43 6.38 9.42 -13.37
CA SER A 43 7.03 8.13 -13.14
C SER A 43 8.56 8.26 -13.14
N THR A 44 9.21 7.59 -12.19
CA THR A 44 10.67 7.64 -12.03
C THR A 44 11.31 6.35 -12.54
N PRO A 45 12.04 6.38 -13.67
CA PRO A 45 12.62 5.16 -14.22
C PRO A 45 13.65 4.54 -13.26
N PRO A 46 13.81 3.21 -13.28
CA PRO A 46 14.85 2.55 -12.49
C PRO A 46 16.23 3.10 -12.87
N PRO A 47 17.06 3.52 -11.90
CA PRO A 47 18.43 3.93 -12.18
C PRO A 47 19.30 2.74 -12.58
N GLU A 48 20.51 3.01 -13.08
CA GLU A 48 21.50 1.97 -13.35
C GLU A 48 21.79 1.16 -12.08
N GLY A 49 21.85 -0.17 -12.22
CA GLY A 49 22.05 -1.10 -11.10
C GLY A 49 20.79 -1.41 -10.28
N ALA A 50 19.65 -0.79 -10.58
CA ALA A 50 18.40 -1.14 -9.93
C ALA A 50 17.86 -2.50 -10.40
N ILE A 51 17.32 -3.24 -9.44
CA ILE A 51 16.61 -4.51 -9.64
C ILE A 51 15.14 -4.15 -9.88
N VAL A 52 14.65 -4.46 -11.08
CA VAL A 52 13.26 -4.18 -11.47
C VAL A 52 12.36 -5.32 -10.97
N LEU A 53 11.47 -5.00 -10.03
CA LEU A 53 10.51 -5.94 -9.46
C LEU A 53 9.20 -5.97 -10.26
N PHE A 54 8.80 -4.85 -10.85
CA PHE A 54 7.63 -4.78 -11.72
C PHE A 54 7.75 -3.61 -12.72
N ASP A 55 7.69 -3.91 -14.01
CA ASP A 55 7.77 -2.94 -15.12
C ASP A 55 6.48 -2.86 -15.97
N GLY A 56 5.42 -3.53 -15.52
CA GLY A 56 4.15 -3.60 -16.22
C GLY A 56 3.99 -4.75 -17.22
N LYS A 57 5.00 -5.60 -17.41
CA LYS A 57 4.91 -6.69 -18.41
C LYS A 57 4.50 -8.04 -17.84
N SER A 58 4.99 -8.38 -16.64
CA SER A 58 4.65 -9.66 -16.01
C SER A 58 4.75 -9.60 -14.48
N LEU A 59 4.14 -10.60 -13.84
CA LEU A 59 4.23 -10.82 -12.39
C LEU A 59 5.29 -11.87 -12.03
N ASP A 60 6.22 -12.16 -12.93
CA ASP A 60 7.14 -13.30 -12.78
C ASP A 60 8.15 -13.13 -11.65
N ASN A 61 8.40 -11.90 -11.19
CA ASN A 61 9.25 -11.62 -10.04
C ASN A 61 8.52 -11.80 -8.70
N TRP A 62 7.24 -12.18 -8.73
CA TRP A 62 6.39 -12.29 -7.55
C TRP A 62 5.87 -13.73 -7.36
N THR A 63 5.52 -14.05 -6.12
CA THR A 63 4.95 -15.35 -5.72
C THR A 63 3.99 -15.15 -4.54
N LYS A 64 3.29 -16.22 -4.14
CA LYS A 64 2.46 -16.24 -2.93
C LYS A 64 3.33 -16.16 -1.67
N LEU A 65 2.70 -15.93 -0.52
CA LEU A 65 3.42 -15.86 0.76
C LEU A 65 4.26 -17.11 1.09
N ASP A 66 3.83 -18.31 0.72
CA ASP A 66 4.60 -19.54 0.96
C ASP A 66 5.81 -19.71 0.01
N GLY A 67 6.04 -18.75 -0.89
CA GLY A 67 7.07 -18.82 -1.92
C GLY A 67 6.67 -19.68 -3.12
N LYS A 68 5.49 -20.30 -3.10
CA LYS A 68 5.09 -21.32 -4.09
C LYS A 68 3.94 -20.83 -4.96
N GLY A 69 4.11 -21.06 -6.26
CA GLY A 69 3.06 -20.79 -7.25
C GLY A 69 2.97 -19.33 -7.68
N LYS A 70 1.96 -19.04 -8.50
CA LYS A 70 1.76 -17.71 -9.08
C LYS A 70 1.14 -16.75 -8.05
N PRO A 71 1.50 -15.45 -8.07
CA PRO A 71 0.91 -14.44 -7.18
C PRO A 71 -0.60 -14.31 -7.40
N GLY A 72 -1.33 -13.92 -6.36
CA GLY A 72 -2.79 -13.73 -6.42
C GLY A 72 -3.24 -12.44 -7.13
N PHE A 73 -2.34 -11.46 -7.23
CA PHE A 73 -2.56 -10.18 -7.88
C PHE A 73 -2.82 -10.35 -9.38
N LYS A 74 -3.58 -9.43 -9.97
CA LYS A 74 -3.91 -9.44 -11.40
C LYS A 74 -2.99 -8.49 -12.16
N LEU A 75 -2.53 -8.89 -13.33
CA LEU A 75 -1.95 -7.97 -14.31
C LEU A 75 -3.09 -7.50 -15.22
N LEU A 76 -3.31 -6.19 -15.29
CA LEU A 76 -4.32 -5.60 -16.18
C LEU A 76 -3.72 -5.27 -17.55
N ASP A 77 -4.56 -5.18 -18.57
CA ASP A 77 -4.14 -4.86 -19.95
C ASP A 77 -3.42 -3.50 -20.07
N SER A 78 -3.63 -2.60 -19.10
CA SER A 78 -2.94 -1.32 -18.98
C SER A 78 -1.51 -1.41 -18.45
N GLY A 79 -1.00 -2.61 -18.15
CA GLY A 79 0.35 -2.82 -17.62
C GLY A 79 0.50 -2.47 -16.14
N VAL A 80 -0.59 -2.55 -15.37
CA VAL A 80 -0.58 -2.28 -13.92
C VAL A 80 -0.93 -3.56 -13.18
N MET A 81 -0.33 -3.76 -12.00
CA MET A 81 -0.73 -4.86 -11.14
C MET A 81 -1.84 -4.38 -10.19
N GLU A 82 -2.87 -5.18 -9.97
CA GLU A 82 -3.97 -4.90 -9.05
C GLU A 82 -3.99 -5.94 -7.92
N ALA A 83 -4.07 -5.45 -6.68
CA ALA A 83 -4.13 -6.26 -5.49
C ALA A 83 -5.38 -7.15 -5.50
N HIS A 84 -5.18 -8.45 -5.30
CA HIS A 84 -6.26 -9.43 -5.36
C HIS A 84 -5.86 -10.74 -4.67
N GLY A 85 -6.83 -11.40 -4.05
CA GLY A 85 -6.69 -12.74 -3.48
C GLY A 85 -5.99 -12.76 -2.13
N ASP A 86 -4.66 -12.63 -2.12
CA ASP A 86 -3.82 -12.68 -0.92
C ASP A 86 -2.56 -11.81 -1.14
N ASN A 87 -1.82 -11.55 -0.08
CA ASN A 87 -0.54 -10.86 -0.12
C ASN A 87 0.45 -11.58 -1.06
N ILE A 88 1.31 -10.82 -1.70
CA ILE A 88 2.36 -11.35 -2.58
C ILE A 88 3.73 -10.90 -2.11
N ILE A 89 4.75 -11.70 -2.42
CA ILE A 89 6.15 -11.38 -2.12
C ILE A 89 6.99 -11.41 -3.39
N SER A 90 8.06 -10.60 -3.41
CA SER A 90 9.12 -10.77 -4.39
C SER A 90 9.77 -12.15 -4.22
N LYS A 91 10.16 -12.78 -5.32
CA LYS A 91 10.94 -14.04 -5.31
C LYS A 91 12.34 -13.82 -4.76
N GLN A 92 12.94 -12.67 -5.08
CA GLN A 92 14.21 -12.26 -4.52
C GLN A 92 14.01 -11.72 -3.11
N GLU A 93 14.93 -12.08 -2.22
CA GLU A 93 15.06 -11.48 -0.90
C GLU A 93 16.21 -10.48 -0.87
N PHE A 94 16.09 -9.48 -0.01
CA PHE A 94 17.01 -8.35 0.08
C PHE A 94 17.56 -8.23 1.50
N ASP A 95 18.87 -8.04 1.59
CA ASP A 95 19.60 -7.66 2.79
C ASP A 95 20.31 -6.32 2.59
N GLY A 96 21.03 -5.86 3.61
CA GLY A 96 21.76 -4.61 3.57
C GLY A 96 20.87 -3.37 3.40
N ASN A 97 21.50 -2.27 3.02
CA ASN A 97 20.83 -1.00 2.80
C ASN A 97 20.32 -0.94 1.35
N PHE A 98 19.17 -0.32 1.14
CA PHE A 98 18.65 -0.12 -0.21
C PHE A 98 17.66 1.04 -0.28
N LYS A 99 17.44 1.51 -1.50
CA LYS A 99 16.30 2.35 -1.86
C LYS A 99 15.27 1.52 -2.62
N LEU A 100 14.02 1.57 -2.20
CA LEU A 100 12.88 0.94 -2.86
C LEU A 100 11.97 2.04 -3.40
N HIS A 101 11.67 1.98 -4.70
CA HIS A 101 10.66 2.83 -5.34
C HIS A 101 9.41 2.01 -5.63
N VAL A 102 8.24 2.59 -5.34
CA VAL A 102 6.93 1.99 -5.59
C VAL A 102 5.98 3.09 -6.05
N GLU A 103 5.35 2.93 -7.21
CA GLU A 103 4.20 3.75 -7.58
C GLU A 103 2.91 3.00 -7.32
N PHE A 104 1.95 3.69 -6.72
CA PHE A 104 0.64 3.13 -6.37
C PHE A 104 -0.48 4.14 -6.58
N ARG A 105 -1.68 3.62 -6.71
CA ARG A 105 -2.92 4.39 -6.56
C ARG A 105 -3.96 3.56 -5.84
N VAL A 106 -4.77 4.25 -5.05
CA VAL A 106 -5.89 3.65 -4.32
C VAL A 106 -7.19 3.89 -5.09
N PRO A 107 -8.16 2.97 -5.02
CA PRO A 107 -9.46 3.18 -5.65
C PRO A 107 -10.23 4.30 -4.94
N TYR A 108 -11.15 4.94 -5.65
CA TYR A 108 -12.13 5.81 -5.01
C TYR A 108 -13.24 4.97 -4.35
N MET A 109 -13.45 5.20 -3.06
CA MET A 109 -14.41 4.45 -2.23
C MET A 109 -15.20 5.40 -1.31
N PRO A 110 -16.14 6.22 -1.84
CA PRO A 110 -16.76 7.32 -1.10
C PRO A 110 -17.55 6.91 0.15
N ARG A 111 -18.01 5.65 0.21
CA ARG A 111 -18.78 5.12 1.35
C ARG A 111 -17.91 4.40 2.38
N ALA A 112 -16.64 4.12 2.06
CA ALA A 112 -15.71 3.48 2.97
C ALA A 112 -14.98 4.50 3.84
N LYS A 113 -14.53 4.07 5.02
CA LYS A 113 -13.84 4.91 6.00
C LYS A 113 -12.75 4.11 6.72
N GLY A 114 -11.77 4.82 7.26
CA GLY A 114 -10.67 4.23 8.04
C GLY A 114 -9.94 3.15 7.25
N GLN A 115 -9.58 2.06 7.93
CA GLN A 115 -8.79 0.94 7.37
C GLN A 115 -9.53 0.11 6.29
N ALA A 116 -10.75 0.47 5.92
CA ALA A 116 -11.50 -0.19 4.85
C ALA A 116 -11.57 0.67 3.57
N ARG A 117 -10.80 1.76 3.49
CA ARG A 117 -10.81 2.72 2.38
C ARG A 117 -9.49 2.66 1.60
N GLY A 118 -9.39 1.73 0.66
CA GLY A 118 -8.24 1.61 -0.23
C GLY A 118 -6.99 1.07 0.46
N ASN A 119 -7.14 0.10 1.36
CA ASN A 119 -6.08 -0.39 2.22
C ASN A 119 -5.18 -1.44 1.53
N SER A 120 -3.87 -1.23 1.66
CA SER A 120 -2.80 -2.14 1.29
C SER A 120 -1.54 -1.73 2.07
N GLY A 121 -0.37 -2.26 1.74
CA GLY A 121 0.88 -1.90 2.40
C GLY A 121 2.09 -2.39 1.63
N VAL A 122 3.16 -1.62 1.72
CA VAL A 122 4.49 -1.98 1.19
C VAL A 122 5.36 -2.40 2.37
N TYR A 123 5.69 -3.69 2.43
CA TYR A 123 6.45 -4.26 3.54
C TYR A 123 7.90 -4.46 3.13
N VAL A 124 8.77 -3.69 3.76
CA VAL A 124 10.22 -3.79 3.61
C VAL A 124 10.71 -5.05 4.31
N GLN A 125 11.46 -5.88 3.58
CA GLN A 125 11.87 -7.24 3.97
C GLN A 125 10.70 -8.13 4.46
N GLY A 126 9.46 -7.81 4.07
CA GLY A 126 8.26 -8.51 4.51
C GLY A 126 7.91 -8.26 5.98
N ARG A 127 8.61 -7.34 6.66
CA ARG A 127 8.53 -7.11 8.11
C ARG A 127 7.95 -5.75 8.47
N TYR A 128 8.30 -4.72 7.72
CA TYR A 128 8.07 -3.34 8.11
C TYR A 128 7.20 -2.62 7.08
N GLU A 129 5.94 -2.41 7.44
CA GLU A 129 4.93 -1.80 6.57
C GLU A 129 5.09 -0.28 6.51
N VAL A 130 5.23 0.23 5.28
CA VAL A 130 4.84 1.58 4.90
C VAL A 130 3.42 1.49 4.36
N GLN A 131 2.48 2.09 5.10
CA GLN A 131 1.05 1.92 4.90
C GLN A 131 0.57 2.52 3.57
N VAL A 132 -0.32 1.82 2.86
CA VAL A 132 -1.04 2.36 1.70
C VAL A 132 -2.52 2.45 2.06
N LEU A 133 -3.07 3.66 2.02
CA LEU A 133 -4.48 3.89 2.35
C LEU A 133 -4.98 5.12 1.59
N ASP A 134 -6.28 5.18 1.29
CA ASP A 134 -6.87 6.47 0.96
C ASP A 134 -7.00 7.29 2.25
N SER A 135 -5.97 8.08 2.55
CA SER A 135 -5.95 9.06 3.64
C SER A 135 -6.00 10.50 3.12
N TYR A 136 -6.41 10.73 1.86
CA TYR A 136 -6.47 12.07 1.28
C TYR A 136 -7.37 13.01 2.09
N GLY A 137 -6.86 14.21 2.40
CA GLY A 137 -7.56 15.23 3.19
C GLY A 137 -7.68 14.95 4.69
N LEU A 138 -7.07 13.87 5.20
CA LEU A 138 -7.11 13.52 6.63
C LEU A 138 -5.90 14.06 7.40
N LYS A 139 -6.06 14.22 8.72
CA LYS A 139 -4.91 14.38 9.61
C LYS A 139 -4.30 12.99 9.86
N SER A 140 -3.09 12.77 9.37
CA SER A 140 -2.43 11.47 9.44
C SER A 140 -2.19 10.99 10.88
N LYS A 141 -2.42 9.71 11.08
CA LYS A 141 -2.06 8.92 12.27
C LYS A 141 -0.99 7.89 11.92
N ASP A 142 -0.57 7.11 12.91
CA ASP A 142 0.41 6.03 12.78
C ASP A 142 -0.12 4.80 12.04
N ASN A 143 -1.37 4.81 11.55
CA ASN A 143 -1.95 3.77 10.71
C ASN A 143 -2.60 4.32 9.43
N ASP A 144 -2.35 5.58 9.09
CA ASP A 144 -2.78 6.20 7.83
C ASP A 144 -1.72 6.04 6.73
N CYS A 145 -2.07 6.39 5.48
CA CYS A 145 -1.16 6.33 4.35
C CYS A 145 0.18 6.99 4.66
N GLY A 146 1.27 6.30 4.34
CA GLY A 146 2.64 6.75 4.55
C GLY A 146 3.15 6.48 5.96
N ALA A 147 2.32 6.06 6.91
CA ALA A 147 2.79 5.67 8.23
C ALA A 147 3.71 4.45 8.17
N ILE A 148 4.72 4.43 9.04
CA ILE A 148 5.37 3.17 9.40
C ILE A 148 4.42 2.54 10.41
N TYR A 149 3.67 1.51 10.00
CA TYR A 149 2.40 1.14 10.62
C TYR A 149 2.53 0.84 12.13
N GLU A 150 1.77 1.59 12.94
CA GLU A 150 1.78 1.62 14.42
C GLU A 150 3.17 1.89 15.03
N VAL A 151 4.12 2.47 14.28
CA VAL A 151 5.45 2.88 14.74
C VAL A 151 5.56 4.40 14.70
N ALA A 152 5.21 5.02 13.57
CA ALA A 152 5.30 6.46 13.38
C ALA A 152 4.24 6.96 12.39
N ALA A 153 3.55 8.03 12.77
CA ALA A 153 2.73 8.82 11.85
C ALA A 153 3.65 9.63 10.90
N PRO A 154 3.28 9.82 9.62
CA PRO A 154 4.05 10.66 8.73
C PRO A 154 4.05 12.11 9.22
N LEU A 155 5.18 12.81 9.01
CA LEU A 155 5.37 14.22 9.40
C LEU A 155 4.33 15.16 8.76
N VAL A 156 3.88 14.82 7.55
CA VAL A 156 2.87 15.53 6.79
C VAL A 156 2.06 14.54 5.97
N ASN A 157 0.77 14.84 5.76
CA ASN A 157 -0.02 14.10 4.79
C ASN A 157 0.34 14.58 3.37
N ALA A 158 1.05 13.72 2.61
CA ALA A 158 1.46 13.99 1.24
C ALA A 158 0.61 13.23 0.20
N CYS A 159 -0.57 12.71 0.60
CA CYS A 159 -1.46 11.99 -0.30
C CYS A 159 -1.98 12.88 -1.43
N LYS A 160 -2.04 12.32 -2.62
CA LYS A 160 -2.88 12.80 -3.73
C LYS A 160 -4.29 12.23 -3.61
N ALA A 161 -5.22 12.75 -4.43
CA ALA A 161 -6.58 12.23 -4.50
C ALA A 161 -6.58 10.73 -4.88
N PRO A 162 -7.60 9.95 -4.49
CA PRO A 162 -7.78 8.58 -5.00
C PRO A 162 -7.83 8.56 -6.53
N THR A 163 -7.52 7.40 -7.11
CA THR A 163 -7.34 7.14 -8.57
C THR A 163 -6.09 7.76 -9.21
N VAL A 164 -5.45 8.72 -8.53
CA VAL A 164 -4.23 9.39 -8.97
C VAL A 164 -3.00 8.59 -8.56
N TRP A 165 -2.04 8.46 -9.48
CA TRP A 165 -0.77 7.81 -9.19
C TRP A 165 0.09 8.67 -8.26
N GLN A 166 0.64 8.01 -7.26
CA GLN A 166 1.56 8.57 -6.29
C GLN A 166 2.70 7.59 -6.03
N SER A 167 3.81 8.09 -5.50
CA SER A 167 5.02 7.29 -5.31
C SER A 167 5.44 7.23 -3.84
N TYR A 168 6.09 6.12 -3.50
CA TYR A 168 7.01 6.03 -2.38
C TYR A 168 8.42 5.83 -2.88
N ASP A 169 9.34 6.57 -2.25
CA ASP A 169 10.77 6.30 -2.25
C ASP A 169 11.18 6.00 -0.81
N ILE A 170 11.46 4.73 -0.54
CA ILE A 170 11.76 4.21 0.80
C ILE A 170 13.26 3.91 0.86
N GLU A 171 13.96 4.62 1.72
CA GLU A 171 15.35 4.32 2.06
C GLU A 171 15.35 3.46 3.33
N PHE A 172 15.85 2.23 3.18
CA PHE A 172 15.97 1.28 4.27
C PHE A 172 17.43 1.07 4.63
N ARG A 173 17.73 1.21 5.92
CA ARG A 173 19.00 0.80 6.51
C ARG A 173 18.75 -0.45 7.34
N SER A 174 19.42 -1.54 6.97
CA SER A 174 19.29 -2.83 7.66
C SER A 174 19.72 -2.72 9.12
N PRO A 175 19.15 -3.55 10.02
CA PRO A 175 19.64 -3.62 11.39
C PRO A 175 21.12 -4.02 11.40
N LYS A 176 21.87 -3.53 12.40
CA LYS A 176 23.21 -4.07 12.67
C LYS A 176 23.08 -5.35 13.48
N CYS A 177 23.77 -6.40 13.05
CA CYS A 177 23.76 -7.69 13.75
C CYS A 177 25.17 -8.16 14.08
N GLU A 178 25.36 -8.64 15.31
CA GLU A 178 26.60 -9.22 15.82
C GLU A 178 26.27 -10.63 16.36
N ASP A 179 27.02 -11.64 15.93
CA ASP A 179 26.79 -13.05 16.28
C ASP A 179 25.33 -13.54 16.07
N GLY A 180 24.69 -13.05 15.00
CA GLY A 180 23.31 -13.38 14.66
C GLY A 180 22.26 -12.72 15.56
N LYS A 181 22.65 -11.74 16.39
CA LYS A 181 21.73 -10.94 17.22
C LYS A 181 21.71 -9.50 16.74
N GLN A 182 20.51 -8.93 16.64
CA GLN A 182 20.34 -7.51 16.37
C GLN A 182 20.92 -6.68 17.54
N VAL A 183 21.84 -5.77 17.23
CA VAL A 183 22.45 -4.81 18.17
C VAL A 183 22.07 -3.37 17.86
N GLU A 184 21.55 -3.08 16.66
CA GLU A 184 20.97 -1.78 16.30
C GLU A 184 19.70 -1.99 15.45
N GLU A 185 18.67 -1.17 15.69
CA GLU A 185 17.41 -1.23 14.95
C GLU A 185 17.57 -0.90 13.46
N PRO A 186 16.71 -1.46 12.59
CA PRO A 186 16.58 -0.94 11.24
C PRO A 186 16.05 0.49 11.26
N VAL A 187 16.40 1.25 10.22
CA VAL A 187 15.96 2.63 10.05
C VAL A 187 15.28 2.80 8.69
N ILE A 188 14.17 3.55 8.68
CA ILE A 188 13.44 3.92 7.48
C ILE A 188 13.33 5.43 7.34
N THR A 189 13.66 5.93 6.15
CA THR A 189 13.27 7.26 5.64
C THR A 189 12.30 7.03 4.49
N VAL A 190 11.23 7.80 4.42
CA VAL A 190 10.23 7.68 3.34
C VAL A 190 9.96 9.04 2.75
N TYR A 191 9.97 9.09 1.43
CA TYR A 191 9.41 10.18 0.65
C TYR A 191 8.13 9.70 -0.01
N GLN A 192 7.07 10.51 0.04
CA GLN A 192 5.85 10.30 -0.72
C GLN A 192 5.67 11.47 -1.66
N ASN A 193 5.59 11.22 -2.97
CA ASN A 193 5.48 12.28 -3.98
C ASN A 193 6.59 13.34 -3.84
N ASP A 194 7.85 12.90 -3.67
CA ASP A 194 9.04 13.72 -3.40
C ASP A 194 9.02 14.52 -2.07
N VAL A 195 7.97 14.39 -1.25
CA VAL A 195 7.87 15.01 0.08
C VAL A 195 8.40 14.03 1.12
N LYS A 196 9.42 14.43 1.89
CA LYS A 196 9.91 13.62 3.01
C LYS A 196 8.85 13.53 4.10
N ILE A 197 8.29 12.34 4.32
CA ILE A 197 7.25 12.08 5.32
C ILE A 197 7.79 11.33 6.55
N HIS A 198 8.95 10.70 6.45
CA HIS A 198 9.70 10.12 7.58
C HIS A 198 11.19 10.42 7.41
N ASP A 199 11.86 10.78 8.49
CA ASP A 199 13.32 11.03 8.49
C ASP A 199 13.99 10.14 9.54
N ASN A 200 14.75 9.15 9.08
CA ASN A 200 15.56 8.25 9.91
C ASN A 200 14.80 7.64 11.10
N VAL A 201 13.59 7.13 10.87
CA VAL A 201 12.78 6.51 11.91
C VAL A 201 13.34 5.13 12.25
N LYS A 202 13.75 4.93 13.51
CA LYS A 202 14.12 3.62 14.06
C LYS A 202 12.89 2.74 14.26
N ILE A 203 12.98 1.48 13.81
CA ILE A 203 11.91 0.51 14.01
C ILE A 203 12.21 -0.35 15.23
N THR A 204 11.58 0.02 16.35
CA THR A 204 11.76 -0.65 17.65
C THR A 204 10.92 -1.93 17.78
N LYS A 205 9.98 -2.15 16.86
CA LYS A 205 9.16 -3.37 16.81
C LYS A 205 9.87 -4.46 16.02
N LYS A 206 9.68 -5.72 16.43
CA LYS A 206 10.19 -6.90 15.70
C LYS A 206 9.68 -6.95 14.24
N ASN A 207 8.39 -6.66 14.07
CA ASN A 207 7.72 -6.48 12.79
C ASN A 207 6.44 -5.65 12.99
N THR A 208 5.95 -5.00 11.95
CA THR A 208 4.63 -4.34 11.97
C THR A 208 3.51 -5.40 11.91
N ARG A 209 2.26 -4.97 12.12
CA ARG A 209 1.09 -5.86 12.01
C ARG A 209 1.08 -6.54 10.63
N ALA A 210 0.66 -7.80 10.59
CA ALA A 210 0.60 -8.64 9.37
C ALA A 210 1.93 -8.84 8.62
N GLY A 211 3.06 -8.35 9.15
CA GLY A 211 4.39 -8.68 8.65
C GLY A 211 4.69 -10.17 8.86
N ARG A 212 5.50 -10.74 7.96
CA ARG A 212 5.92 -12.16 7.97
C ARG A 212 6.82 -12.51 9.16
N GLY A 213 7.33 -11.50 9.87
CA GLY A 213 8.28 -11.68 10.96
C GLY A 213 9.60 -12.28 10.47
N GLY A 214 10.06 -13.31 11.16
CA GLY A 214 11.38 -13.91 10.92
C GLY A 214 12.50 -13.21 11.67
N ASP A 215 13.73 -13.57 11.31
CA ASP A 215 14.95 -13.01 11.89
C ASP A 215 15.31 -11.68 11.17
N PRO A 216 15.34 -10.53 11.87
CA PRO A 216 15.71 -9.24 11.26
C PRO A 216 17.15 -9.21 10.74
N CYS A 217 18.02 -10.12 11.19
CA CYS A 217 19.39 -10.26 10.70
C CYS A 217 19.51 -11.05 9.40
N LYS A 218 18.39 -11.47 8.80
CA LYS A 218 18.35 -12.19 7.52
C LYS A 218 17.68 -11.35 6.44
N SER A 219 18.01 -11.68 5.20
CA SER A 219 17.31 -11.18 4.03
C SER A 219 15.80 -11.38 4.17
N GLY A 220 15.03 -10.55 3.48
CA GLY A 220 13.59 -10.72 3.37
C GLY A 220 13.05 -10.14 2.06
N PRO A 221 11.89 -10.60 1.58
CA PRO A 221 11.33 -10.13 0.32
C PRO A 221 10.72 -8.74 0.47
N ILE A 222 10.39 -8.07 -0.64
CA ILE A 222 9.37 -7.02 -0.60
C ILE A 222 8.00 -7.70 -0.62
N MET A 223 7.10 -7.30 0.28
CA MET A 223 5.73 -7.82 0.31
C MET A 223 4.72 -6.72 0.02
N LEU A 224 3.74 -7.02 -0.83
CA LEU A 224 2.58 -6.14 -1.09
C LEU A 224 1.34 -6.79 -0.50
N GLN A 225 0.58 -6.01 0.26
CA GLN A 225 -0.61 -6.50 0.96
C GLN A 225 -1.85 -6.46 0.08
N TYR A 226 -2.70 -7.48 0.19
CA TYR A 226 -4.09 -7.40 -0.20
C TYR A 226 -4.95 -7.37 1.05
N HIS A 227 -5.68 -6.27 1.26
CA HIS A 227 -6.58 -6.08 2.40
C HIS A 227 -8.05 -5.93 1.95
N GLY A 228 -8.43 -6.64 0.89
CA GLY A 228 -9.79 -6.59 0.34
C GLY A 228 -10.05 -5.47 -0.66
N ASP A 229 -9.16 -4.49 -0.76
CA ASP A 229 -9.29 -3.35 -1.66
C ASP A 229 -8.38 -3.50 -2.90
N PRO A 230 -8.88 -3.16 -4.11
CA PRO A 230 -8.15 -3.38 -5.37
C PRO A 230 -7.12 -2.28 -5.63
N VAL A 231 -6.18 -2.05 -4.71
CA VAL A 231 -5.07 -1.09 -4.87
C VAL A 231 -4.21 -1.48 -6.08
N GLN A 232 -3.83 -0.51 -6.90
CA GLN A 232 -3.02 -0.74 -8.09
C GLN A 232 -1.60 -0.24 -7.90
N PHE A 233 -0.62 -0.99 -8.42
CA PHE A 233 0.79 -0.65 -8.39
C PHE A 233 1.39 -0.67 -9.80
N ARG A 234 2.44 0.15 -10.00
CA ARG A 234 3.29 0.17 -11.18
C ARG A 234 4.72 0.53 -10.79
N ASN A 235 5.65 0.33 -11.72
CA ASN A 235 7.03 0.81 -11.61
C ASN A 235 7.67 0.54 -10.23
N ILE A 236 7.98 -0.72 -9.96
CA ILE A 236 8.57 -1.14 -8.69
C ILE A 236 10.01 -1.56 -8.95
N TRP A 237 10.95 -0.89 -8.30
CA TRP A 237 12.37 -1.23 -8.41
C TRP A 237 13.11 -0.97 -7.11
N LEU A 238 14.19 -1.70 -6.90
CA LEU A 238 15.02 -1.62 -5.70
C LEU A 238 16.49 -1.42 -6.11
N LEU A 239 17.14 -0.43 -5.54
CA LEU A 239 18.57 -0.16 -5.71
C LEU A 239 19.31 -0.48 -4.42
N PRO A 240 20.17 -1.52 -4.39
CA PRO A 240 21.07 -1.75 -3.27
C PRO A 240 22.01 -0.56 -3.07
N ILE A 241 22.19 -0.14 -1.81
CA ILE A 241 23.10 0.94 -1.42
C ILE A 241 24.24 0.31 -0.63
N LYS A 242 25.47 0.58 -1.06
CA LYS A 242 26.68 0.15 -0.34
C LYS A 242 26.93 1.01 0.89
#